data_AF-A0A7T1I7G1-F1
#
_entry.id   AF-A0A7T1I7G1-F1
#
_cell.length_a   1.000
_cell.length_b   1.000
_cell.length_c   1.000
_cell.angle_alpha   90.00
_cell.angle_beta   90.00
_cell.angle_gamma   90.00
#
_symmetry.space_group_name_H-M   'P 1'
#
loop_
_entity.id
_entity.type
_entity.pdbx_description
1 polymer ?
#
loop_
_entity_poly.entity_id
_entity_poly.type
_entity_poly.pdbx_seq_one_letter_code
_entity_poly.pdbx_strand_id
1 'polypeptide(L)' 'MRFLLVALLLFPVPLLAQMKFVLQYQDQFGKWHRYQEKHNEGDAYRTAKARAKATGKRFRIVDGDGRLIDLVDP' A
#
# COMPACT_ATOMS: atom_id res chain seq x y z
N MET A 1 10.20 46.02 22.30
CA MET A 1 9.03 45.45 21.60
C MET A 1 9.48 44.94 20.26
N ARG A 2 9.13 43.69 19.89
CA ARG A 2 9.45 42.98 18.63
C ARG A 2 10.58 41.94 18.67
N PHE A 3 10.48 41.00 19.62
CA PHE A 3 11.01 39.65 19.46
C PHE A 3 9.83 38.70 19.35
N LEU A 4 9.42 38.32 18.14
CA LEU A 4 8.53 37.18 17.89
C LEU A 4 8.33 37.01 16.39
N LEU A 5 9.22 36.27 15.73
CA LEU A 5 8.98 35.70 14.39
C LEU A 5 10.00 34.58 14.05
N VAL A 6 10.40 33.77 15.04
CA VAL A 6 11.29 32.61 14.81
C VAL A 6 10.78 31.40 15.61
N ALA A 7 9.52 31.02 15.39
CA ALA A 7 8.93 29.85 16.06
C ALA A 7 8.11 28.98 15.09
N LEU A 8 8.45 28.99 13.79
CA LEU A 8 7.73 28.23 12.76
C LEU A 8 8.62 27.27 11.95
N LEU A 9 9.73 26.79 12.52
CA LEU A 9 10.68 25.88 11.84
C LEU A 9 10.96 24.57 12.59
N LEU A 10 10.22 24.24 13.66
CA LEU A 10 10.49 23.05 14.48
C LEU A 10 9.37 21.99 14.46
N PHE A 11 8.35 22.13 13.62
CA PHE A 11 7.45 21.01 13.35
C PHE A 11 8.00 20.21 12.18
N PRO A 12 8.39 18.93 12.36
CA PRO A 12 8.60 18.06 11.21
C PRO A 12 7.26 17.98 10.50
N VAL A 13 7.15 18.64 9.34
CA VAL A 13 6.04 18.41 8.42
C VAL A 13 6.08 16.91 8.16
N PRO A 14 5.01 16.13 8.46
CA PRO A 14 4.97 14.75 8.02
C PRO A 14 5.00 14.83 6.50
N LEU A 15 6.17 14.55 5.95
CA LEU A 15 6.51 14.74 4.55
C LEU A 15 5.72 13.70 3.77
N LEU A 16 4.43 13.98 3.53
CA LEU A 16 3.46 13.21 2.76
C LEU A 16 3.81 11.71 2.72
N ALA A 17 3.50 10.97 3.78
CA ALA A 17 3.62 9.52 3.77
C ALA A 17 2.83 9.01 2.56
N GLN A 18 3.54 8.67 1.47
CA GLN A 18 2.89 8.34 0.22
C GLN A 18 2.18 7.02 0.43
N MET A 19 0.85 7.05 0.30
CA MET A 19 0.03 5.88 0.54
C MET A 19 0.50 4.75 -0.39
N LYS A 20 0.87 3.63 0.22
CA LYS A 20 1.55 2.52 -0.42
C LYS A 20 0.68 1.28 -0.34
N PHE A 21 0.42 0.69 -1.49
CA PHE A 21 -0.36 -0.52 -1.66
C PHE A 21 0.54 -1.59 -2.25
N VAL A 22 0.86 -2.61 -1.45
CA VAL A 22 1.67 -3.74 -1.87
C VAL A 22 0.76 -4.91 -2.19
N LEU A 23 0.73 -5.30 -3.48
CA LEU A 23 0.04 -6.49 -3.93
C LEU A 23 0.91 -7.70 -3.64
N GLN A 24 0.29 -8.74 -3.10
CA GLN A 24 0.92 -10.02 -2.84
C GLN A 24 0.03 -11.15 -3.36
N TYR A 25 0.61 -12.23 -3.86
CA TYR A 25 -0.13 -13.44 -4.23
C TYR A 25 0.20 -14.58 -3.27
N GLN A 26 -0.77 -15.48 -3.08
CA GLN A 26 -0.58 -16.70 -2.30
C GLN A 26 -0.07 -17.82 -3.22
N ASP A 27 0.95 -18.55 -2.77
CA ASP A 27 1.37 -19.79 -3.44
C ASP A 27 0.58 -21.02 -2.95
N GLN A 28 0.90 -22.18 -3.52
CA GLN A 28 0.29 -23.46 -3.17
C GLN A 28 0.54 -23.92 -1.71
N PHE A 29 1.52 -23.34 -1.02
CA PHE A 29 1.86 -23.63 0.37
C PHE A 29 1.28 -22.59 1.33
N GLY A 30 0.44 -21.68 0.82
CA GLY A 30 -0.19 -20.62 1.62
C GLY A 30 0.72 -19.43 1.90
N LYS A 31 1.94 -19.39 1.34
CA LYS A 31 2.89 -18.29 1.56
C LYS A 31 2.57 -17.12 0.65
N TRP A 32 2.67 -15.92 1.22
CA TRP A 32 2.45 -14.67 0.50
C TRP A 32 3.74 -14.15 -0.12
N HIS A 33 3.70 -13.88 -1.41
CA HIS A 33 4.82 -13.36 -2.18
C HIS A 33 4.49 -11.99 -2.74
N ARG A 34 5.43 -11.07 -2.61
CA ARG A 34 5.27 -9.71 -3.14
C ARG A 34 5.26 -9.73 -4.67
N TYR A 35 4.24 -9.08 -5.24
CA TYR A 35 4.07 -8.97 -6.69
C TYR A 35 4.45 -7.58 -7.19
N GLN A 36 3.76 -6.55 -6.73
CA GLN A 36 3.93 -5.19 -7.22
C GLN A 36 3.55 -4.18 -6.13
N GLU A 37 4.12 -2.99 -6.20
CA GLU A 37 3.74 -1.84 -5.39
C GLU A 37 2.99 -0.81 -6.25
N LYS A 38 1.97 -0.19 -5.66
CA LYS A 38 1.14 0.85 -6.25
C LYS A 38 0.93 1.96 -5.22
N HIS A 39 0.63 3.17 -5.70
CA HIS A 39 0.31 4.32 -4.85
C HIS A 39 -1.14 4.79 -4.98
N ASN A 40 -1.95 4.06 -5.76
CA ASN A 40 -3.36 4.31 -5.94
C ASN A 40 -4.13 3.02 -5.61
N GLU A 41 -5.06 3.12 -4.66
CA GLU A 41 -5.85 1.99 -4.17
C GLU A 41 -6.71 1.35 -5.26
N GLY A 42 -7.42 2.15 -6.04
CA GLY A 42 -8.31 1.66 -7.10
C GLY A 42 -7.52 0.93 -8.20
N ASP A 43 -6.33 1.42 -8.53
CA ASP A 43 -5.44 0.74 -9.47
C ASP A 43 -4.87 -0.57 -8.90
N ALA A 44 -4.51 -0.56 -7.61
CA ALA A 44 -4.09 -1.77 -6.90
C ALA A 44 -5.19 -2.83 -6.94
N TYR A 45 -6.43 -2.46 -6.66
CA TYR A 45 -7.59 -3.37 -6.68
C TYR A 45 -7.86 -3.95 -8.08
N ARG A 46 -7.91 -3.10 -9.11
CA ARG A 46 -8.11 -3.56 -10.50
C ARG A 46 -7.02 -4.52 -10.93
N THR A 47 -5.77 -4.22 -10.58
CA THR A 47 -4.63 -5.08 -10.89
C THR A 47 -4.73 -6.41 -10.16
N ALA A 48 -4.99 -6.40 -8.85
CA ALA A 48 -5.15 -7.61 -8.05
C ALA A 48 -6.26 -8.51 -8.60
N LYS A 49 -7.43 -7.95 -8.93
CA LYS A 49 -8.56 -8.68 -9.52
C LYS A 49 -8.25 -9.29 -10.88
N ALA A 50 -7.64 -8.51 -11.78
CA ALA A 50 -7.27 -9.01 -13.10
C ALA A 50 -6.24 -10.15 -13.00
N ARG A 51 -5.27 -10.03 -12.09
CA ARG A 51 -4.23 -11.06 -11.89
C ARG A 51 -4.75 -12.29 -11.15
N ALA A 52 -5.63 -12.14 -10.17
CA ALA A 52 -6.27 -13.25 -9.49
C ALA A 52 -7.02 -14.12 -10.50
N LYS A 53 -7.88 -13.51 -11.32
CA LYS A 53 -8.60 -14.18 -12.40
C LYS A 53 -7.66 -14.85 -13.43
N ALA A 54 -6.59 -14.17 -13.84
CA ALA A 54 -5.68 -14.70 -14.86
C ALA A 54 -4.77 -15.83 -14.37
N THR A 55 -4.44 -15.85 -13.08
CA THR A 55 -3.49 -16.82 -12.51
C THR A 55 -4.15 -17.92 -11.69
N GLY A 56 -5.44 -17.78 -11.36
CA GLY A 56 -6.13 -18.68 -10.45
C GLY A 56 -5.62 -18.59 -9.00
N LYS A 57 -4.85 -17.55 -8.66
CA LYS A 57 -4.23 -17.38 -7.34
C LYS A 57 -4.94 -16.31 -6.54
N ARG A 58 -4.98 -16.50 -5.23
CA ARG A 58 -5.45 -15.49 -4.29
C ARG A 58 -4.47 -14.32 -4.22
N PHE A 59 -4.99 -13.10 -4.30
CA PHE A 59 -4.21 -11.88 -4.10
C PHE A 59 -4.65 -11.19 -2.80
N ARG A 60 -3.72 -10.49 -2.16
CA ARG A 60 -4.03 -9.54 -1.08
C ARG A 60 -3.35 -8.22 -1.35
N ILE A 61 -3.95 -7.15 -0.86
CA ILE A 61 -3.39 -5.81 -0.87
C ILE A 61 -3.06 -5.47 0.57
N VAL A 62 -1.83 -5.07 0.84
CA VAL A 62 -1.38 -4.61 2.15
C VAL A 62 -0.86 -3.18 2.08
N ASP A 63 -0.94 -2.45 3.19
CA ASP A 63 -0.36 -1.11 3.29
C ASP A 63 1.18 -1.15 3.38
N GLY A 64 1.81 0.02 3.51
CA GLY A 64 3.26 0.14 3.67
C GLY A 64 3.81 -0.52 4.94
N ASP A 65 2.98 -0.68 5.98
CA ASP A 65 3.31 -1.33 7.25
C ASP A 65 2.96 -2.82 7.26
N GLY A 66 2.42 -3.34 6.14
CA GLY A 66 2.01 -4.73 5.99
C GLY A 66 0.63 -5.06 6.55
N ARG A 67 -0.18 -4.07 6.94
CA ARG A 67 -1.57 -4.28 7.35
C ARG A 67 -2.41 -4.67 6.15
N LEU A 68 -3.29 -5.66 6.33
CA LEU A 68 -4.20 -6.09 5.29
C LEU A 68 -5.21 -4.98 4.99
N ILE A 69 -5.27 -4.55 3.72
CA ILE A 69 -6.27 -3.64 3.21
C ILE A 69 -7.42 -4.43 2.60
N ASP A 70 -7.10 -5.39 1.72
CA ASP A 70 -8.11 -6.17 1.01
C ASP A 70 -7.59 -7.53 0.55
N LEU A 71 -8.51 -8.44 0.26
CA LEU A 71 -8.28 -9.82 -0.14
C LEU A 71 -9.13 -10.13 -1.37
N VAL A 72 -8.48 -10.63 -2.42
CA VAL A 72 -9.08 -10.85 -3.74
C VAL A 72 -8.95 -12.31 -4.10
N ASP A 73 -10.10 -12.97 -4.21
CA ASP A 73 -10.21 -14.35 -4.67
C ASP A 73 -10.29 -14.42 -6.21
N PRO A 74 -9.86 -15.54 -6.84
CA PRO A 74 -9.81 -15.71 -8.30
C PRO A 74 -11.15 -15.61 -9.03
#